data_AF-A0A963F878-F1
#
_entry.id   AF-A0A963F878-F1
#
_cell.length_a   1.000
_cell.length_b   1.000
_cell.length_c   1.000
_cell.angle_alpha   90.00
_cell.angle_beta   90.00
_cell.angle_gamma   90.00
#
_symmetry.space_group_name_H-M   'P 1'
#
loop_
_entity.id
_entity.type
_entity.pdbx_description
1 polymer ?
#
loop_
_entity_poly.entity_id
_entity_poly.type
_entity_poly.pdbx_seq_one_letter_code
_entity_poly.pdbx_strand_id
1 'polypeptide(L)'
;VMALEEIPLPIDAPDREEVVPEDKASLQTGIESAKAISHELPADRKRAHRSGRNGPVAAVKADDSAVSGSLGSGRQRALLVAVGAVVLLGAAVWAGLSFLGGSSLAPQQPVTVQTPVLEAARETDSKAAKTRQRFDLLARSVKIWMIQYGAGFDPSQVTMARMQQDLGIASEEMEDGWGTPFRYVTTEQRYTLISAGPDRTFGTADDLKAEKSSR
;
A
#
# COMPACT_ATOMS: atom_id res chain seq x y z
N VAL A 1 41.26 -10.56 -64.55
CA VAL A 1 41.37 -9.50 -63.54
C VAL A 1 40.39 -9.87 -62.43
N MET A 2 40.85 -10.67 -61.47
CA MET A 2 40.03 -11.20 -60.38
C MET A 2 40.08 -10.22 -59.20
N ALA A 3 38.91 -9.87 -58.68
CA ALA A 3 38.75 -9.01 -57.53
C ALA A 3 39.20 -9.75 -56.25
N LEU A 4 40.05 -9.11 -55.47
CA LEU A 4 40.50 -9.56 -54.15
C LEU A 4 39.33 -9.46 -53.18
N GLU A 5 38.92 -10.59 -52.61
CA GLU A 5 38.07 -10.65 -51.41
C GLU A 5 38.83 -10.04 -50.23
N GLU A 6 38.31 -8.94 -49.69
CA GLU A 6 38.73 -8.38 -48.41
C GLU A 6 38.22 -9.30 -47.29
N ILE A 7 39.16 -9.94 -46.58
CA ILE A 7 38.89 -10.70 -45.36
C ILE A 7 38.76 -9.69 -44.21
N PRO A 8 37.60 -9.57 -43.53
CA PRO A 8 37.49 -8.70 -42.36
C PRO A 8 38.28 -9.28 -41.19
N LEU A 9 39.13 -8.44 -40.59
CA LEU A 9 39.92 -8.75 -39.41
C LEU A 9 39.03 -9.02 -38.18
N PRO A 10 39.44 -9.94 -37.27
CA PRO A 10 38.72 -10.22 -36.05
C PRO A 10 38.75 -9.02 -35.10
N ILE A 11 37.57 -8.60 -34.67
CA ILE A 11 37.36 -7.56 -33.66
C ILE A 11 37.83 -8.09 -32.30
N ASP A 12 38.70 -7.33 -31.65
CA ASP A 12 39.18 -7.53 -30.29
C ASP A 12 38.05 -7.90 -29.32
N ALA A 13 38.17 -9.07 -28.71
CA ALA A 13 37.36 -9.45 -27.57
C ALA A 13 37.90 -8.71 -26.33
N PRO A 14 37.05 -8.05 -25.52
CA PRO A 14 37.49 -7.48 -24.25
C PRO A 14 37.90 -8.60 -23.29
N ASP A 15 39.00 -8.37 -22.60
CA ASP A 15 39.61 -9.23 -21.59
C ASP A 15 38.56 -9.84 -20.65
N ARG A 16 38.44 -11.17 -20.72
CA ARG A 16 37.75 -11.95 -19.69
C ARG A 16 38.61 -11.92 -18.44
N GLU A 17 38.21 -11.12 -17.46
CA GLU A 17 38.69 -11.29 -16.08
C GLU A 17 38.34 -12.70 -15.59
N GLU A 18 39.39 -13.47 -15.39
CA GLU A 18 39.44 -14.81 -14.83
C GLU A 18 39.10 -14.73 -13.34
N VAL A 19 37.80 -14.89 -13.00
CA VAL A 19 37.39 -15.04 -11.59
C VAL A 19 37.68 -16.48 -11.16
N VAL A 20 38.79 -16.60 -10.44
CA VAL A 20 39.29 -17.76 -9.70
C VAL A 20 38.18 -18.45 -8.89
N PRO A 21 37.94 -19.75 -9.05
CA PRO A 21 37.17 -20.53 -8.10
C PRO A 21 38.08 -21.09 -6.99
N GLU A 22 37.44 -21.55 -5.92
CA GLU A 22 38.00 -22.34 -4.80
C GLU A 22 38.36 -21.55 -3.53
N ASP A 23 37.40 -21.53 -2.60
CA ASP A 23 37.74 -22.03 -1.26
C ASP A 23 36.59 -22.91 -0.72
N LYS A 24 36.81 -24.21 -0.82
CA LYS A 24 36.01 -25.26 -0.17
C LYS A 24 36.87 -25.87 0.93
N ALA A 25 36.77 -25.39 2.16
CA ALA A 25 36.90 -26.19 3.37
C ALA A 25 36.72 -25.33 4.64
N SER A 26 35.54 -25.40 5.27
CA SER A 26 35.51 -25.79 6.68
C SER A 26 34.08 -26.12 7.12
N LEU A 27 33.85 -27.43 7.24
CA LEU A 27 32.77 -28.03 8.02
C LEU A 27 33.05 -27.89 9.52
N GLN A 28 31.98 -27.95 10.31
CA GLN A 28 31.93 -28.16 11.78
C GLN A 28 32.35 -26.95 12.63
N THR A 29 31.43 -26.27 13.30
CA THR A 29 30.76 -26.75 14.53
C THR A 29 29.70 -25.72 14.94
N GLY A 30 28.62 -26.15 15.61
CA GLY A 30 27.74 -25.21 16.32
C GLY A 30 26.24 -25.48 16.19
N ILE A 31 25.80 -26.71 16.39
CA ILE A 31 24.44 -26.96 16.89
C ILE A 31 24.51 -26.73 18.40
N GLU A 32 24.34 -25.51 18.87
CA GLU A 32 24.05 -25.25 20.28
C GLU A 32 23.37 -23.89 20.47
N SER A 33 22.43 -23.84 21.39
CA SER A 33 21.65 -22.67 21.83
C SER A 33 20.45 -22.26 20.97
N ALA A 34 19.44 -23.13 20.98
CA ALA A 34 18.09 -22.67 21.29
C ALA A 34 18.11 -22.03 22.70
N LYS A 35 18.54 -20.76 22.79
CA LYS A 35 18.40 -19.98 24.01
C LYS A 35 16.96 -19.48 24.04
N ALA A 36 16.14 -20.20 24.79
CA ALA A 36 14.86 -19.72 25.30
C ALA A 36 15.06 -18.28 25.81
N ILE A 37 14.47 -17.32 25.10
CA ILE A 37 14.25 -15.98 25.65
C ILE A 37 13.00 -16.14 26.52
N SER A 38 13.20 -16.72 27.70
CA SER A 38 12.34 -16.47 28.85
C SER A 38 12.53 -14.99 29.17
N HIS A 39 11.60 -14.17 28.71
CA HIS A 39 11.51 -12.79 29.13
C HIS A 39 11.02 -12.80 30.58
N GLU A 40 11.98 -12.85 31.52
CA GLU A 40 11.71 -12.66 32.94
C GLU A 40 10.96 -11.34 33.15
N LEU A 41 9.78 -11.43 33.73
CA LEU A 41 9.14 -10.31 34.42
C LEU A 41 10.11 -9.83 35.52
N PRO A 42 10.52 -8.55 35.56
CA PRO A 42 11.13 -8.02 36.76
C PRO A 42 10.03 -7.87 37.82
N ALA A 43 9.97 -8.86 38.70
CA ALA A 43 9.39 -8.69 40.02
C ALA A 43 10.22 -7.65 40.79
N ASP A 44 9.50 -6.82 41.54
CA ASP A 44 9.98 -6.14 42.74
C ASP A 44 10.94 -4.95 42.56
N ARG A 45 10.34 -3.77 42.32
CA ARG A 45 10.89 -2.52 42.87
C ARG A 45 9.92 -1.90 43.86
N LYS A 46 9.93 -2.42 45.08
CA LYS A 46 9.63 -1.65 46.29
C LYS A 46 10.50 -0.39 46.34
N ARG A 47 9.97 0.75 45.86
CA ARG A 47 10.47 2.07 46.25
C ARG A 47 9.72 2.53 47.48
N ALA A 48 10.33 2.25 48.63
CA ALA A 48 10.02 2.89 49.89
C ALA A 48 10.40 4.38 49.86
N HIS A 49 9.50 5.19 50.43
CA HIS A 49 9.77 6.42 51.19
C HIS A 49 10.80 7.43 50.66
N ARG A 50 10.29 8.51 50.06
CA ARG A 50 10.75 9.87 50.38
C ARG A 50 9.65 10.90 50.13
N SER A 51 8.63 10.90 50.99
CA SER A 51 7.72 12.04 51.13
C SER A 51 8.05 12.74 52.44
N GLY A 52 8.72 13.88 52.32
CA GLY A 52 9.16 14.71 53.42
C GLY A 52 9.03 16.17 53.05
N ARG A 53 7.88 16.74 53.47
CA ARG A 53 7.79 18.02 54.18
C ARG A 53 7.75 19.34 53.37
N ASN A 54 6.51 19.82 53.25
CA ASN A 54 5.98 21.17 53.59
C ASN A 54 6.41 22.42 52.79
N GLY A 55 5.40 23.03 52.15
CA GLY A 55 5.31 24.47 51.83
C GLY A 55 3.82 24.85 51.61
N PRO A 56 3.36 26.05 52.00
CA PRO A 56 1.98 26.29 52.42
C PRO A 56 0.96 26.57 51.30
N VAL A 57 -0.21 25.96 51.52
CA VAL A 57 -1.59 26.38 51.22
C VAL A 57 -1.75 27.77 50.56
N ALA A 58 -2.12 27.76 49.28
CA ALA A 58 -2.96 28.79 48.69
C ALA A 58 -4.26 28.13 48.25
N ALA A 59 -5.35 28.52 48.90
CA ALA A 59 -6.68 28.00 48.69
C ALA A 59 -7.14 28.24 47.24
N VAL A 60 -7.25 27.17 46.46
CA VAL A 60 -8.00 27.20 45.21
C VAL A 60 -9.39 26.65 45.52
N LYS A 61 -10.32 27.60 45.48
CA LYS A 61 -11.76 27.47 45.60
C LYS A 61 -12.26 26.32 44.71
N ALA A 62 -12.91 25.33 45.33
CA ALA A 62 -13.75 24.38 44.62
C ALA A 62 -15.03 25.13 44.23
N ASP A 63 -15.15 25.46 42.94
CA ASP A 63 -16.44 25.81 42.36
C ASP A 63 -17.04 24.54 41.75
N ASP A 64 -17.92 23.93 42.54
CA ASP A 64 -18.98 23.08 42.04
C ASP A 64 -19.80 23.88 41.02
N SER A 65 -19.70 23.51 39.76
CA SER A 65 -20.64 23.92 38.73
C SER A 65 -21.15 22.69 38.00
N ALA A 66 -22.24 22.16 38.57
CA ALA A 66 -23.19 21.34 37.87
C ALA A 66 -23.61 22.05 36.56
N VAL A 67 -23.16 21.54 35.42
CA VAL A 67 -23.74 21.88 34.12
C VAL A 67 -24.95 20.96 33.91
N SER A 68 -26.03 21.36 34.57
CA SER A 68 -27.40 21.00 34.20
C SER A 68 -27.75 21.71 32.88
N GLY A 69 -28.54 21.04 32.05
CA GLY A 69 -28.71 21.34 30.64
C GLY A 69 -29.26 22.73 30.31
N SER A 70 -28.75 23.30 29.21
CA SER A 70 -29.41 24.38 28.49
C SER A 70 -30.06 23.82 27.23
N LEU A 71 -31.39 23.85 27.22
CA LEU A 71 -32.24 23.59 26.07
C LEU A 71 -31.93 24.59 24.95
N GLY A 72 -31.11 24.17 23.98
CA GLY A 72 -30.76 24.95 22.80
C GLY A 72 -31.52 24.52 21.54
N SER A 73 -32.67 25.14 21.31
CA SER A 73 -33.30 25.36 19.99
C SER A 73 -34.04 24.19 19.30
N GLY A 74 -35.36 24.31 19.24
CA GLY A 74 -36.27 23.46 18.45
C GLY A 74 -36.10 23.52 16.92
N ARG A 75 -35.00 24.09 16.41
CA ARG A 75 -34.66 24.11 14.97
C ARG A 75 -33.79 22.93 14.54
N GLN A 76 -32.97 22.36 15.45
CA GLN A 76 -32.09 21.23 15.10
C GLN A 76 -32.84 19.89 14.99
N ARG A 77 -33.98 19.73 15.67
CA ARG A 77 -34.82 18.52 15.57
C ARG A 77 -35.66 18.46 14.28
N ALA A 78 -35.97 19.61 13.67
CA ALA A 78 -36.68 19.63 12.39
C ALA A 78 -35.78 19.24 11.20
N LEU A 79 -34.47 19.51 11.29
CA LEU A 79 -33.54 19.27 10.20
C LEU A 79 -33.11 17.79 10.07
N LEU A 80 -33.12 17.03 11.18
CA LEU A 80 -32.84 15.58 11.16
C LEU A 80 -33.99 14.74 10.60
N VAL A 81 -35.25 15.21 10.68
CA VAL A 81 -36.40 14.50 10.10
C VAL A 81 -36.49 14.71 8.58
N ALA A 82 -36.03 15.85 8.06
CA ALA A 82 -36.04 16.14 6.62
C ALA A 82 -35.01 15.32 5.81
N VAL A 83 -33.84 15.01 6.38
CA VAL A 83 -32.81 14.21 5.68
C VAL A 83 -33.19 12.73 5.60
N GLY A 84 -33.89 12.19 6.62
CA GLY A 84 -34.34 10.79 6.62
C GLY A 84 -35.39 10.47 5.54
N ALA A 85 -36.26 11.42 5.19
CA ALA A 85 -37.32 11.21 4.20
C ALA A 85 -36.79 11.20 2.74
N VAL A 86 -35.69 11.90 2.44
CA VAL A 86 -35.10 11.93 1.09
C VAL A 86 -34.36 10.62 0.77
N VAL A 87 -33.76 9.96 1.77
CA VAL A 87 -33.06 8.68 1.57
C VAL A 87 -34.02 7.53 1.28
N LEU A 88 -35.22 7.52 1.86
CA LEU A 88 -36.21 6.46 1.61
C LEU A 88 -36.90 6.56 0.24
N LEU A 89 -37.07 7.78 -0.32
CA LEU A 89 -37.62 7.95 -1.67
C LEU A 89 -36.61 7.58 -2.77
N GLY A 90 -35.31 7.79 -2.55
CA GLY A 90 -34.27 7.40 -3.52
C GLY A 90 -34.15 5.89 -3.73
N ALA A 91 -34.31 5.09 -2.66
CA ALA A 91 -34.23 3.63 -2.74
C ALA A 91 -35.40 2.98 -3.52
N ALA A 92 -36.60 3.57 -3.43
CA ALA A 92 -37.78 3.04 -4.12
C ALA A 92 -37.74 3.27 -5.65
N VAL A 93 -37.16 4.39 -6.11
CA VAL A 93 -37.00 4.69 -7.54
C VAL A 93 -35.95 3.78 -8.19
N TRP A 94 -34.90 3.40 -7.48
CA TRP A 94 -33.86 2.52 -8.01
C TRP A 94 -34.35 1.06 -8.16
N ALA A 95 -35.17 0.57 -7.23
CA ALA A 95 -35.75 -0.78 -7.33
C ALA A 95 -36.78 -0.93 -8.46
N GLY A 96 -37.47 0.15 -8.84
CA GLY A 96 -38.49 0.12 -9.91
C GLY A 96 -37.92 0.02 -11.34
N LEU A 97 -36.70 0.53 -11.60
CA LEU A 97 -36.12 0.52 -12.95
C LEU A 97 -35.53 -0.84 -13.37
N SER A 98 -35.29 -1.76 -12.44
CA SER A 98 -34.68 -3.06 -12.74
C SER A 98 -35.64 -4.09 -13.34
N PHE A 99 -36.95 -3.80 -13.37
CA PHE A 99 -37.98 -4.79 -13.73
C PHE A 99 -38.61 -4.61 -15.13
N LEU A 100 -38.29 -3.54 -15.86
CA LEU A 100 -38.82 -3.30 -17.23
C LEU A 100 -37.84 -3.61 -18.38
N GLY A 101 -36.63 -4.09 -18.08
CA GLY A 101 -35.65 -4.52 -19.09
C GLY A 101 -35.97 -5.90 -19.66
N GLY A 102 -37.06 -5.99 -20.44
CA GLY A 102 -37.57 -7.21 -21.05
C GLY A 102 -36.54 -7.97 -21.89
N SER A 103 -36.50 -9.28 -21.64
CA SER A 103 -35.73 -10.30 -22.35
C SER A 103 -36.09 -10.32 -23.85
N SER A 104 -35.25 -9.72 -24.68
CA SER A 104 -35.28 -9.97 -26.12
C SER A 104 -34.62 -11.31 -26.41
N LEU A 105 -35.42 -12.34 -26.68
CA LEU A 105 -35.00 -13.62 -27.24
C LEU A 105 -34.60 -13.40 -28.70
N ALA A 106 -33.40 -12.86 -28.92
CA ALA A 106 -32.81 -12.79 -30.24
C ALA A 106 -32.35 -14.20 -30.69
N PRO A 107 -32.60 -14.61 -31.94
CA PRO A 107 -32.13 -15.87 -32.48
C PRO A 107 -30.60 -15.90 -32.45
N GLN A 108 -30.05 -16.91 -31.78
CA GLN A 108 -28.61 -17.11 -31.67
C GLN A 108 -28.01 -17.31 -33.05
N GLN A 109 -27.28 -16.30 -33.51
CA GLN A 109 -26.40 -16.46 -34.66
C GLN A 109 -25.33 -17.50 -34.32
N PRO A 110 -24.93 -18.34 -35.29
CA PRO A 110 -23.91 -19.35 -35.07
C PRO A 110 -22.65 -18.67 -34.55
N VAL A 111 -22.19 -19.14 -33.38
CA VAL A 111 -20.99 -18.68 -32.70
C VAL A 111 -19.83 -18.87 -33.67
N THR A 112 -19.50 -17.82 -34.40
CA THR A 112 -18.29 -17.77 -35.21
C THR A 112 -17.16 -17.82 -34.22
N VAL A 113 -16.36 -18.90 -34.27
CA VAL A 113 -15.19 -19.13 -33.41
C VAL A 113 -14.18 -18.03 -33.71
N GLN A 114 -14.37 -16.86 -33.10
CA GLN A 114 -13.48 -15.72 -33.26
C GLN A 114 -12.33 -15.88 -32.26
N THR A 115 -11.21 -16.31 -32.81
CA THR A 115 -9.88 -15.69 -32.65
C THR A 115 -9.46 -15.39 -31.19
N PRO A 116 -8.60 -16.22 -30.57
CA PRO A 116 -8.15 -16.05 -29.18
C PRO A 116 -7.37 -14.75 -28.90
N VAL A 117 -7.02 -13.97 -29.93
CA VAL A 117 -6.19 -12.77 -29.81
C VAL A 117 -6.94 -11.57 -29.25
N LEU A 118 -8.25 -11.43 -29.51
CA LEU A 118 -9.01 -10.26 -29.04
C LEU A 118 -9.36 -10.34 -27.55
N GLU A 119 -9.54 -11.55 -27.02
CA GLU A 119 -9.90 -11.74 -25.61
C GLU A 119 -8.72 -11.48 -24.68
N ALA A 120 -7.50 -11.90 -25.07
CA ALA A 120 -6.28 -11.61 -24.32
C ALA A 120 -6.02 -10.09 -24.17
N ALA A 121 -6.37 -9.29 -25.17
CA ALA A 121 -6.25 -7.83 -25.11
C ALA A 121 -7.22 -7.23 -24.08
N ARG A 122 -8.48 -7.70 -24.03
CA ARG A 122 -9.49 -7.23 -23.08
C ARG A 122 -9.15 -7.55 -21.63
N GLU A 123 -8.59 -8.74 -21.37
CA GLU A 123 -8.14 -9.09 -20.03
C GLU A 123 -7.03 -8.17 -19.55
N THR A 124 -6.11 -7.78 -20.45
CA THR A 124 -4.99 -6.90 -20.15
C THR A 124 -5.47 -5.51 -19.73
N ASP A 125 -6.48 -4.95 -20.40
CA ASP A 125 -7.06 -3.65 -20.04
C ASP A 125 -7.70 -3.68 -18.64
N SER A 126 -8.38 -4.77 -18.28
CA SER A 126 -9.00 -4.90 -16.96
C SER A 126 -7.97 -4.95 -15.83
N LYS A 127 -6.83 -5.63 -16.05
CA LYS A 127 -5.72 -5.72 -15.09
C LYS A 127 -4.99 -4.39 -14.96
N ALA A 128 -4.78 -3.69 -16.07
CA ALA A 128 -4.19 -2.35 -16.07
C ALA A 128 -5.08 -1.34 -15.30
N ALA A 129 -6.40 -1.38 -15.52
CA ALA A 129 -7.34 -0.51 -14.80
C ALA A 129 -7.32 -0.78 -13.28
N LYS A 130 -7.37 -2.06 -12.87
CA LYS A 130 -7.25 -2.45 -11.46
C LYS A 130 -5.93 -1.99 -10.85
N THR A 131 -4.83 -2.16 -11.58
CA THR A 131 -3.50 -1.70 -11.15
C THR A 131 -3.50 -0.20 -10.88
N ARG A 132 -3.97 0.61 -11.83
CA ARG A 132 -4.03 2.08 -11.67
C ARG A 132 -4.87 2.48 -10.45
N GLN A 133 -6.03 1.86 -10.26
CA GLN A 133 -6.89 2.14 -9.11
C GLN A 133 -6.18 1.84 -7.79
N ARG A 134 -5.58 0.64 -7.65
CA ARG A 134 -4.85 0.24 -6.43
C ARG A 134 -3.64 1.12 -6.20
N PHE A 135 -2.90 1.42 -7.26
CA PHE A 135 -1.72 2.26 -7.23
C PHE A 135 -2.03 3.68 -6.75
N ASP A 136 -3.13 4.28 -7.24
CA ASP A 136 -3.59 5.60 -6.80
C ASP A 136 -4.08 5.61 -5.34
N LEU A 137 -4.70 4.53 -4.88
CA LEU A 137 -5.11 4.38 -3.48
C LEU A 137 -3.88 4.26 -2.58
N LEU A 138 -2.95 3.37 -2.93
CA LEU A 138 -1.71 3.17 -2.19
C LEU A 138 -0.89 4.47 -2.13
N ALA A 139 -0.67 5.14 -3.26
CA ALA A 139 0.06 6.41 -3.30
C ALA A 139 -0.56 7.50 -2.42
N ARG A 140 -1.90 7.56 -2.33
CA ARG A 140 -2.61 8.47 -1.41
C ARG A 140 -2.44 8.07 0.05
N SER A 141 -2.58 6.79 0.38
CA SER A 141 -2.41 6.28 1.74
C SER A 141 -0.98 6.52 2.24
N VAL A 142 0.03 6.28 1.40
CA VAL A 142 1.45 6.59 1.71
C VAL A 142 1.64 8.06 2.00
N LYS A 143 1.05 8.94 1.18
CA LYS A 143 1.16 10.39 1.40
C LYS A 143 0.55 10.80 2.75
N ILE A 144 -0.66 10.33 3.06
CA ILE A 144 -1.34 10.64 4.33
C ILE A 144 -0.52 10.11 5.51
N TRP A 145 -0.02 8.88 5.39
CA TRP A 145 0.85 8.27 6.38
C TRP A 145 2.10 9.13 6.61
N MET A 146 2.81 9.54 5.56
CA MET A 146 3.99 10.41 5.69
C MET A 146 3.68 11.76 6.38
N ILE A 147 2.52 12.36 6.12
CA ILE A 147 2.09 13.60 6.80
C ILE A 147 1.92 13.37 8.30
N GLN A 148 1.36 12.22 8.69
CA GLN A 148 1.08 11.91 10.10
C GLN A 148 2.36 11.71 10.93
N TYR A 149 3.43 11.20 10.33
CA TYR A 149 4.73 11.03 11.01
C TYR A 149 5.58 12.31 11.06
N GLY A 150 5.24 13.35 10.27
CA GLY A 150 5.82 14.69 10.35
C GLY A 150 7.18 14.87 9.66
N ALA A 151 7.68 16.11 9.69
CA ALA A 151 8.85 16.57 8.92
C ALA A 151 10.23 16.01 9.36
N GLY A 152 10.26 15.11 10.34
CA GLY A 152 11.48 14.45 10.82
C GLY A 152 11.55 12.96 10.45
N PHE A 153 10.56 12.45 9.73
CA PHE A 153 10.49 11.04 9.38
C PHE A 153 11.32 10.76 8.12
N ASP A 154 12.26 9.82 8.23
CA ASP A 154 13.14 9.41 7.13
C ASP A 154 12.42 8.39 6.22
N PRO A 155 12.09 8.74 4.96
CA PRO A 155 11.41 7.84 4.04
C PRO A 155 12.20 6.54 3.78
N SER A 156 13.52 6.56 3.91
CA SER A 156 14.36 5.38 3.67
C SER A 156 14.13 4.24 4.66
N GLN A 157 13.56 4.54 5.84
CA GLN A 157 13.23 3.54 6.86
C GLN A 157 11.89 2.83 6.60
N VAL A 158 11.13 3.28 5.59
CA VAL A 158 9.84 2.68 5.25
C VAL A 158 10.04 1.45 4.40
N THR A 159 9.68 0.29 4.95
CA THR A 159 9.57 -0.95 4.20
C THR A 159 8.11 -1.18 3.80
N MET A 160 7.87 -1.96 2.73
CA MET A 160 6.51 -2.34 2.34
C MET A 160 5.77 -3.13 3.41
N ALA A 161 6.45 -4.03 4.12
CA ALA A 161 5.86 -4.76 5.24
C ALA A 161 5.39 -3.80 6.35
N ARG A 162 6.20 -2.79 6.70
CA ARG A 162 5.84 -1.80 7.72
C ARG A 162 4.65 -0.95 7.28
N MET A 163 4.67 -0.48 6.04
CA MET A 163 3.60 0.31 5.46
C MET A 163 2.29 -0.48 5.42
N GLN A 164 2.34 -1.74 5.00
CA GLN A 164 1.19 -2.64 4.99
C GLN A 164 0.60 -2.81 6.40
N GLN A 165 1.45 -3.04 7.40
CA GLN A 165 1.04 -3.16 8.79
C GLN A 165 0.39 -1.88 9.33
N ASP A 166 1.02 -0.72 9.09
CA ASP A 166 0.54 0.55 9.64
C ASP A 166 -0.74 1.04 8.95
N LEU A 167 -0.92 0.72 7.66
CA LEU A 167 -2.12 1.08 6.90
C LEU A 167 -3.25 0.04 7.00
N GLY A 168 -2.97 -1.14 7.57
CA GLY A 168 -3.94 -2.24 7.64
C GLY A 168 -4.34 -2.77 6.25
N ILE A 169 -3.42 -2.72 5.28
CA ILE A 169 -3.66 -3.15 3.91
C ILE A 169 -3.46 -4.66 3.79
N ALA A 170 -4.36 -5.34 3.09
CA ALA A 170 -4.23 -6.77 2.83
C ALA A 170 -3.08 -7.05 1.84
N SER A 171 -2.42 -8.21 1.92
CA SER A 171 -1.28 -8.53 1.05
C SER A 171 -1.66 -8.48 -0.43
N GLU A 172 -2.89 -8.87 -0.77
CA GLU A 172 -3.42 -8.89 -2.14
C GLU A 172 -3.64 -7.48 -2.72
N GLU A 173 -3.74 -6.47 -1.86
CA GLU A 173 -3.83 -5.05 -2.24
C GLU A 173 -2.45 -4.41 -2.43
N MET A 174 -1.39 -5.05 -1.92
CA MET A 174 0.00 -4.68 -2.16
C MET A 174 0.54 -5.25 -3.48
N GLU A 175 -0.29 -5.95 -4.23
CA GLU A 175 0.00 -6.51 -5.55
C GLU A 175 -0.75 -5.76 -6.67
N ASP A 176 -0.09 -5.63 -7.81
CA ASP A 176 -0.72 -5.11 -9.02
C ASP A 176 -1.73 -6.10 -9.63
N GLY A 177 -2.39 -5.68 -10.71
CA GLY A 177 -3.39 -6.48 -11.41
C GLY A 177 -2.84 -7.77 -12.05
N TRP A 178 -1.51 -7.93 -12.09
CA TRP A 178 -0.82 -9.12 -12.60
C TRP A 178 -0.25 -10.00 -11.48
N GLY A 179 -0.45 -9.62 -10.21
CA GLY A 179 0.01 -10.36 -9.03
C GLY A 179 1.47 -10.07 -8.65
N THR A 180 2.06 -9.00 -9.18
CA THR A 180 3.41 -8.60 -8.79
C THR A 180 3.34 -7.58 -7.65
N PRO A 181 4.07 -7.78 -6.54
CA PRO A 181 4.10 -6.82 -5.44
C PRO A 181 4.62 -5.46 -5.90
N PHE A 182 4.02 -4.36 -5.43
CA PHE A 182 4.54 -3.02 -5.69
C PHE A 182 5.93 -2.84 -5.04
N ARG A 183 6.81 -2.11 -5.73
CA ARG A 183 8.10 -1.71 -5.17
C ARG A 183 8.04 -0.25 -4.72
N TYR A 184 8.61 0.01 -3.55
CA TYR A 184 8.80 1.35 -3.02
C TYR A 184 10.28 1.66 -3.00
N VAL A 185 10.64 2.75 -3.69
CA VAL A 185 12.01 3.25 -3.77
C VAL A 185 12.01 4.66 -3.23
N THR A 186 13.01 4.98 -2.40
CA THR A 186 13.19 6.32 -1.86
C THR A 186 14.47 6.93 -2.37
N THR A 187 14.43 8.25 -2.57
CA THR A 187 15.59 9.04 -2.97
C THR A 187 15.49 10.38 -2.26
N GLU A 188 16.32 10.58 -1.25
CA GLU A 188 16.36 11.79 -0.42
C GLU A 188 14.97 12.15 0.15
N GLN A 189 14.29 13.15 -0.42
CA GLN A 189 12.99 13.67 -0.01
C GLN A 189 11.84 13.23 -0.93
N ARG A 190 12.08 12.21 -1.76
CA ARG A 190 11.08 11.69 -2.71
C ARG A 190 10.92 10.20 -2.51
N TYR A 191 9.71 9.76 -2.81
CA TYR A 191 9.43 8.35 -2.96
C TYR A 191 8.81 8.08 -4.32
N THR A 192 9.11 6.89 -4.83
CA THR A 192 8.58 6.36 -6.07
C THR A 192 7.96 5.01 -5.78
N LEU A 193 6.66 4.88 -6.04
CA LEU A 193 6.03 3.57 -6.17
C LEU A 193 6.17 3.09 -7.62
N ILE A 194 6.43 1.79 -7.78
CA ILE A 194 6.63 1.15 -9.08
C ILE A 194 5.78 -0.12 -9.14
N SER A 195 5.02 -0.30 -10.21
CA SER A 195 4.43 -1.58 -10.64
C SER A 195 5.20 -2.10 -11.83
N ALA A 196 5.48 -3.40 -11.83
CA ALA A 196 6.20 -4.07 -12.91
C ALA A 196 5.33 -4.31 -14.16
N GLY A 197 4.02 -4.06 -14.09
CA GLY A 197 3.16 -4.18 -15.26
C GLY A 197 2.94 -5.63 -15.75
N PRO A 198 2.47 -5.80 -16.99
CA PRO A 198 2.19 -7.09 -17.60
C PRO A 198 3.35 -8.07 -17.65
N ASP A 199 4.58 -7.58 -17.85
CA ASP A 199 5.76 -8.45 -17.99
C ASP A 199 6.35 -8.93 -16.66
N ARG A 200 5.83 -8.37 -15.54
CA ARG A 200 6.21 -8.69 -14.15
C ARG A 200 7.69 -8.47 -13.85
N THR A 201 8.38 -7.67 -14.66
CA THR A 201 9.81 -7.41 -14.54
C THR A 201 10.03 -5.93 -14.31
N PHE A 202 10.71 -5.56 -13.22
CA PHE A 202 11.01 -4.15 -12.98
C PHE A 202 12.13 -3.63 -13.88
N GLY A 203 12.04 -2.36 -14.26
CA GLY A 203 13.05 -1.67 -15.06
C GLY A 203 12.77 -1.70 -16.56
N THR A 204 11.58 -2.13 -16.96
CA THR A 204 11.13 -2.24 -18.35
C THR A 204 10.27 -1.03 -18.73
N ALA A 205 9.85 -0.97 -20.00
CA ALA A 205 9.11 0.17 -20.54
C ALA A 205 7.64 0.22 -20.07
N ASP A 206 7.10 -0.89 -19.59
CA ASP A 206 5.73 -1.02 -19.07
C ASP A 206 5.61 -0.74 -17.56
N ASP A 207 6.72 -0.45 -16.88
CA ASP A 207 6.74 0.01 -15.50
C ASP A 207 5.81 1.22 -15.30
N LEU A 208 4.86 1.12 -14.37
CA LEU A 208 4.05 2.26 -13.94
C LEU A 208 4.69 2.91 -12.71
N LYS A 209 5.01 4.21 -12.79
CA LYS A 209 5.72 4.96 -11.75
C LYS A 209 4.88 6.11 -11.23
N ALA A 210 4.78 6.23 -9.90
CA ALA A 210 4.22 7.40 -9.22
C ALA A 210 5.30 8.01 -8.34
N GLU A 211 5.83 9.15 -8.78
CA GLU A 211 6.76 9.96 -8.01
C GLU A 211 5.98 11.02 -7.22
N LYS A 212 6.30 11.14 -5.93
CA LYS A 212 5.80 12.23 -5.08
C LYS A 212 6.93 12.78 -4.22
N SER A 213 7.00 14.11 -4.17
CA SER A 213 7.83 14.83 -3.21
C SER A 213 7.14 14.88 -1.85
N SER A 214 7.91 14.73 -0.76
CA SER A 214 7.40 14.79 0.61
C SER A 214 7.16 16.22 1.15
N ARG A 215 7.26 17.26 0.31
CA ARG A 215 7.10 18.67 0.72
C ARG A 215 5.65 19.11 0.88
#